data_AF-A0A3Q9HRT0-F1
#
_entry.id   AF-A0A3Q9HRT0-F1
#
_cell.length_a   1.000
_cell.length_b   1.000
_cell.length_c   1.000
_cell.angle_alpha   90.00
_cell.angle_beta   90.00
_cell.angle_gamma   90.00
#
_symmetry.space_group_name_H-M   'P 1'
#
loop_
_entity.id
_entity.type
_entity.pdbx_description
1 polymer ?
#
loop_
_entity_poly.entity_id
_entity_poly.type
_entity_poly.pdbx_seq_one_letter_code
_entity_poly.pdbx_strand_id
1 'polypeptide(L)'
;MEKARTNKYGKFRLEGRYTYSASPAFSQSEVWVKITADQVIVLDKDYKVITSHDRLYGNQKESMSWQPYLSSMSRRPNALKYIGLYKKLPDPLKEFFDQCKLTDKSKALKILLKIIKEADMETAIKTFVKTLENGVDDLDSVLTTYYRLTNKIPEFEDIKLSDDIPKLASYRTDISAYDYLLWKGGV
;
A
#
# COMPACT_ATOMS: atom_id res chain seq x y z
N MET A 1 28.03 -20.08 -4.80
CA MET A 1 27.66 -18.67 -5.04
C MET A 1 27.70 -18.45 -6.54
N GLU A 2 26.76 -17.69 -7.07
CA GLU A 2 26.63 -17.45 -8.51
C GLU A 2 26.66 -15.95 -8.77
N LYS A 3 27.23 -15.54 -9.92
CA LYS A 3 27.16 -14.14 -10.37
C LYS A 3 25.93 -13.96 -11.23
N ALA A 4 25.12 -12.95 -10.92
CA ALA A 4 23.96 -12.59 -11.71
C ALA A 4 24.03 -11.12 -12.12
N ARG A 5 23.64 -10.83 -13.36
CA ARG A 5 23.51 -9.45 -13.85
C ARG A 5 22.07 -8.98 -13.68
N THR A 6 21.90 -7.83 -13.04
CA THR A 6 20.57 -7.24 -12.85
C THR A 6 20.11 -6.45 -14.07
N ASN A 7 18.80 -6.32 -14.24
CA ASN A 7 18.19 -5.48 -15.27
C ASN A 7 18.11 -3.99 -14.84
N LYS A 8 17.47 -3.15 -15.67
CA LYS A 8 17.22 -1.71 -15.38
C LYS A 8 16.49 -1.47 -14.05
N TYR A 9 15.76 -2.47 -13.56
CA TYR A 9 15.00 -2.40 -12.31
C TYR A 9 15.70 -3.15 -11.17
N GLY A 10 16.96 -3.57 -11.32
CA GLY A 10 17.68 -4.28 -10.25
C GLY A 10 17.20 -5.72 -10.01
N LYS A 11 16.51 -6.35 -10.97
CA LYS A 11 16.06 -7.75 -10.88
C LYS A 11 16.98 -8.68 -11.67
N PHE A 12 17.13 -9.91 -11.22
CA PHE A 12 17.87 -10.97 -11.90
C PHE A 12 17.06 -12.27 -11.93
N ARG A 13 17.39 -13.16 -12.87
CA ARG A 13 16.75 -14.46 -13.03
C ARG A 13 17.69 -15.54 -12.53
N LEU A 14 17.17 -16.46 -11.72
CA LEU A 14 17.86 -17.62 -11.18
C LEU A 14 17.23 -18.90 -11.75
N GLU A 15 18.06 -19.90 -12.03
CA GLU A 15 17.63 -21.21 -12.55
C GLU A 15 16.74 -21.11 -13.80
N GLY A 16 16.86 -20.03 -14.58
CA GLY A 16 16.05 -19.82 -15.78
C GLY A 16 14.54 -19.72 -15.55
N ARG A 17 14.03 -19.67 -14.31
CA ARG A 17 12.57 -19.61 -14.03
C ARG A 17 12.19 -18.60 -12.95
N TYR A 18 13.01 -18.46 -11.92
CA TYR A 18 12.69 -17.65 -10.75
C TYR A 18 13.32 -16.26 -10.88
N THR A 19 12.55 -15.21 -10.59
CA THR A 19 13.02 -13.82 -10.66
C THR A 19 13.12 -13.26 -9.25
N TYR A 20 14.29 -12.73 -8.90
CA TYR A 20 14.55 -12.11 -7.60
C TYR A 20 14.96 -10.64 -7.79
N SER A 21 14.67 -9.79 -6.79
CA SER A 21 15.05 -8.37 -6.82
C SER A 21 16.22 -8.07 -5.88
N ALA A 22 17.27 -7.40 -6.35
CA ALA A 22 18.33 -6.92 -5.47
C ALA A 22 17.89 -5.61 -4.78
N SER A 23 17.96 -4.51 -5.52
CA SER A 23 17.54 -3.17 -5.11
C SER A 23 17.67 -2.26 -6.34
N PRO A 24 16.87 -1.18 -6.46
CA PRO A 24 17.03 -0.23 -7.55
C PRO A 24 18.41 0.46 -7.58
N ALA A 25 19.15 0.49 -6.47
CA ALA A 25 20.51 1.03 -6.44
C ALA A 25 21.51 0.19 -7.25
N PHE A 26 21.25 -1.11 -7.40
CA PHE A 26 22.10 -2.04 -8.15
C PHE A 26 21.50 -2.35 -9.52
N SER A 27 20.95 -1.35 -10.20
CA SER A 27 20.44 -1.52 -11.58
C SER A 27 21.59 -1.75 -12.56
N GLN A 28 21.41 -2.66 -13.53
CA GLN A 28 22.39 -2.96 -14.59
C GLN A 28 23.79 -3.32 -14.07
N SER A 29 23.85 -3.87 -12.86
CA SER A 29 25.07 -4.16 -12.13
C SER A 29 25.22 -5.67 -11.90
N GLU A 30 26.45 -6.12 -11.68
CA GLU A 30 26.72 -7.50 -11.28
C GLU A 30 26.56 -7.62 -9.76
N VAL A 31 25.78 -8.61 -9.34
CA VAL A 31 25.56 -8.96 -7.93
C VAL A 31 25.94 -10.41 -7.71
N TRP A 32 26.36 -10.72 -6.48
CA TRP A 32 26.63 -12.07 -6.05
C TRP A 32 25.38 -12.66 -5.39
N VAL A 33 25.10 -13.92 -5.68
CA VAL A 33 23.94 -14.62 -5.14
C VAL A 33 24.41 -15.86 -4.38
N LYS A 34 24.07 -15.90 -3.10
CA LYS A 34 24.25 -17.07 -2.23
C LYS A 34 22.90 -17.77 -2.09
N ILE A 35 22.83 -19.00 -2.58
CA ILE A 35 21.64 -19.83 -2.56
C ILE A 35 21.80 -20.81 -1.39
N THR A 36 20.83 -20.81 -0.48
CA THR A 36 20.69 -21.77 0.63
C THR A 36 19.49 -22.68 0.34
N ALA A 37 19.25 -23.68 1.19
CA ALA A 37 18.08 -24.54 1.09
C ALA A 37 16.77 -23.74 1.16
N ASP A 38 16.70 -22.73 2.02
CA ASP A 38 15.50 -21.95 2.32
C ASP A 38 15.51 -20.54 1.74
N GLN A 39 16.70 -19.95 1.52
CA GLN A 39 16.83 -18.53 1.17
C GLN A 39 17.75 -18.27 -0.02
N VAL A 40 17.53 -17.15 -0.68
CA VAL A 40 18.38 -16.56 -1.72
C VAL A 40 18.86 -15.20 -1.24
N ILE A 41 20.15 -15.13 -0.92
CA ILE A 41 20.80 -13.93 -0.35
C ILE A 41 21.57 -13.21 -1.46
N VAL A 42 21.24 -11.95 -1.67
CA VAL A 42 21.90 -11.07 -2.65
C VAL A 42 22.98 -10.26 -1.96
N LEU A 43 24.18 -10.29 -2.53
CA LEU A 43 25.41 -9.68 -2.03
C LEU A 43 25.99 -8.70 -3.05
N ASP A 44 26.63 -7.64 -2.57
CA ASP A 44 27.40 -6.70 -3.39
C ASP A 44 28.81 -7.26 -3.71
N LYS A 45 29.62 -6.52 -4.49
CA LYS A 45 31.02 -6.82 -4.81
C LYS A 45 31.90 -7.02 -3.57
N ASP A 46 31.58 -6.31 -2.48
CA ASP A 46 32.26 -6.44 -1.19
C ASP A 46 31.66 -7.54 -0.30
N TYR A 47 30.82 -8.43 -0.84
CA TYR A 47 30.10 -9.49 -0.12
C TYR A 47 29.19 -8.99 1.01
N LYS A 48 28.77 -7.72 0.98
CA LYS A 48 27.77 -7.18 1.91
C LYS A 48 26.36 -7.56 1.47
N VAL A 49 25.52 -7.96 2.42
CA VAL A 49 24.13 -8.33 2.17
C VAL A 49 23.31 -7.11 1.74
N ILE A 50 22.73 -7.19 0.54
CA ILE A 50 21.82 -6.17 0.00
C ILE A 50 20.38 -6.51 0.38
N THR A 51 19.97 -7.76 0.18
CA THR A 51 18.61 -8.25 0.40
C THR A 51 18.61 -9.77 0.50
N SER A 52 17.72 -10.31 1.34
CA SER A 52 17.43 -11.74 1.40
C SER A 52 16.00 -11.99 0.93
N HIS A 53 15.80 -13.07 0.18
CA HIS A 53 14.49 -13.56 -0.22
C HIS A 53 14.32 -15.00 0.23
N ASP A 54 13.08 -15.40 0.51
CA ASP A 54 12.75 -16.80 0.58
C ASP A 54 12.90 -17.45 -0.80
N ARG A 55 13.45 -18.67 -0.81
CA ARG A 55 13.66 -19.42 -2.04
C ARG A 55 12.31 -19.83 -2.61
N LEU A 56 12.09 -19.46 -3.87
CA LEU A 56 10.86 -19.78 -4.57
C LEU A 56 10.85 -21.24 -5.02
N TYR A 57 9.70 -21.89 -4.85
CA TYR A 57 9.44 -23.25 -5.30
C TYR A 57 8.18 -23.32 -6.16
N GLY A 58 8.13 -24.31 -7.05
CA GLY A 58 6.94 -24.65 -7.83
C GLY A 58 6.51 -23.55 -8.80
N ASN A 59 5.28 -23.04 -8.61
CA ASN A 59 4.66 -22.07 -9.51
C ASN A 59 4.93 -20.61 -9.16
N GLN A 60 5.59 -20.32 -8.03
CA GLN A 60 5.96 -18.95 -7.68
C GLN A 60 7.12 -18.50 -8.57
N LYS A 61 6.91 -17.45 -9.36
CA LYS A 61 7.86 -17.01 -10.40
C LYS A 61 8.69 -15.80 -10.01
N GLU A 62 8.22 -14.99 -9.05
CA GLU A 62 8.86 -13.71 -8.72
C GLU A 62 8.80 -13.45 -7.21
N SER A 63 9.96 -13.13 -6.62
CA SER A 63 10.10 -12.67 -5.24
C SER A 63 10.73 -11.29 -5.28
N MET A 64 10.01 -10.31 -4.73
CA MET A 64 10.38 -8.91 -4.86
C MET A 64 10.29 -8.19 -3.52
N SER A 65 11.40 -7.53 -3.16
CA SER A 65 11.46 -6.60 -2.05
C SER A 65 10.94 -5.26 -2.53
N TRP A 66 9.68 -4.95 -2.26
CA TRP A 66 8.99 -3.75 -2.75
C TRP A 66 9.43 -2.46 -2.04
N GLN A 67 9.89 -2.57 -0.78
CA GLN A 67 10.24 -1.44 0.07
C GLN A 67 11.21 -0.42 -0.57
N PRO A 68 12.38 -0.81 -1.12
CA PRO A 68 13.32 0.17 -1.71
C PRO A 68 12.81 0.81 -3.01
N TYR A 69 11.89 0.15 -3.71
CA TYR A 69 11.27 0.70 -4.91
C TYR A 69 10.16 1.69 -4.58
N LEU A 70 9.28 1.33 -3.64
CA LEU A 70 8.19 2.18 -3.19
C LEU A 70 8.71 3.46 -2.51
N SER A 71 9.83 3.38 -1.77
CA SER A 71 10.45 4.57 -1.17
C SER A 71 10.90 5.56 -2.23
N SER A 72 11.49 5.07 -3.31
CA SER A 72 11.90 5.87 -4.47
C SER A 72 10.69 6.47 -5.20
N MET A 73 9.60 5.71 -5.33
CA MET A 73 8.33 6.17 -5.94
C MET A 73 7.66 7.28 -5.11
N SER A 74 7.65 7.15 -3.78
CA SER A 74 7.02 8.13 -2.88
C SER A 74 7.61 9.54 -3.00
N ARG A 75 8.86 9.66 -3.48
CA ARG A 75 9.54 10.95 -3.73
C ARG A 75 9.03 11.65 -5.00
N ARG A 76 8.40 10.93 -5.94
CA ARG A 76 7.93 11.47 -7.23
C ARG A 76 6.48 11.03 -7.52
N PRO A 77 5.50 11.50 -6.75
CA PRO A 77 4.10 11.05 -6.85
C PRO A 77 3.45 11.36 -8.21
N ASN A 78 3.82 12.47 -8.87
CA ASN A 78 3.26 12.85 -10.17
C ASN A 78 3.68 11.92 -11.31
N ALA A 79 4.81 11.21 -11.16
CA ALA A 79 5.35 10.34 -12.20
C ALA A 79 4.91 8.88 -12.04
N LEU A 80 4.14 8.53 -11.00
CA LEU A 80 3.86 7.14 -10.62
C LEU A 80 3.36 6.28 -11.78
N LYS A 81 2.40 6.79 -12.57
CA LYS A 81 1.81 6.07 -13.71
C LYS A 81 2.83 5.71 -14.80
N TYR A 82 3.92 6.48 -14.90
CA TYR A 82 4.98 6.32 -15.89
C TYR A 82 6.15 5.48 -15.37
N ILE A 83 6.19 5.17 -14.07
CA ILE A 83 7.22 4.31 -13.50
C ILE A 83 6.89 2.87 -13.90
N GLY A 84 7.75 2.22 -14.68
CA GLY A 84 7.52 0.85 -15.17
C GLY A 84 7.28 -0.18 -14.05
N LEU A 85 7.76 0.09 -12.85
CA LEU A 85 7.49 -0.73 -11.66
C LEU A 85 6.07 -0.56 -11.10
N TYR A 86 5.41 0.58 -11.29
CA TYR A 86 3.99 0.77 -10.93
C TYR A 86 3.10 -0.18 -11.74
N LYS A 87 3.45 -0.46 -13.00
CA LYS A 87 2.73 -1.47 -13.80
C LYS A 87 2.80 -2.88 -13.22
N LYS A 88 3.79 -3.17 -12.37
CA LYS A 88 3.94 -4.46 -11.70
C LYS A 88 3.24 -4.54 -10.33
N LEU A 89 2.70 -3.44 -9.82
CA LEU A 89 1.92 -3.47 -8.58
C LEU A 89 0.73 -4.44 -8.74
N PRO A 90 0.29 -5.11 -7.67
CA PRO A 90 -0.99 -5.80 -7.67
C PRO A 90 -2.13 -4.86 -8.09
N ASP A 91 -3.06 -5.38 -8.88
CA ASP A 91 -4.13 -4.59 -9.49
C ASP A 91 -5.04 -3.86 -8.46
N PRO A 92 -5.41 -4.47 -7.31
CA PRO A 92 -6.22 -3.77 -6.31
C PRO A 92 -5.58 -2.48 -5.78
N LEU A 93 -4.24 -2.47 -5.68
CA LEU A 93 -3.52 -1.27 -5.25
C LEU A 93 -3.50 -0.23 -6.36
N LYS A 94 -3.37 -0.64 -7.63
CA LYS A 94 -3.42 0.31 -8.75
C LYS A 94 -4.77 1.01 -8.83
N GLU A 95 -5.86 0.27 -8.66
CA GLU A 95 -7.23 0.80 -8.65
C GLU A 95 -7.38 1.87 -7.56
N PHE A 96 -6.94 1.57 -6.34
CA PHE A 96 -6.91 2.54 -5.24
C PHE A 96 -6.10 3.81 -5.59
N PHE A 97 -4.88 3.63 -6.09
CA PHE A 97 -4.02 4.76 -6.45
C PHE A 97 -4.52 5.56 -7.67
N ASP A 98 -5.31 4.95 -8.55
CA ASP A 98 -5.91 5.63 -9.70
C ASP A 98 -7.13 6.48 -9.29
N GLN A 99 -7.90 6.06 -8.30
CA GLN A 99 -9.01 6.82 -7.71
C GLN A 99 -8.52 7.97 -6.81
N CYS A 100 -7.39 7.80 -6.12
CA CYS A 100 -6.81 8.82 -5.26
C CYS A 100 -6.44 10.12 -6.01
N LYS A 101 -6.68 11.27 -5.35
CA LYS A 101 -6.20 12.59 -5.80
C LYS A 101 -4.67 12.64 -5.77
N LEU A 102 -4.07 13.44 -6.64
CA LEU A 102 -2.60 13.57 -6.77
C LEU A 102 -1.91 13.94 -5.45
N THR A 103 -2.52 14.83 -4.65
CA THR A 103 -2.03 15.23 -3.32
C THR A 103 -1.93 14.05 -2.35
N ASP A 104 -2.89 13.14 -2.45
CA ASP A 104 -3.06 12.03 -1.50
C ASP A 104 -2.27 10.79 -1.93
N LYS A 105 -1.90 10.64 -3.20
CA LYS A 105 -1.03 9.55 -3.68
C LYS A 105 0.29 9.47 -2.92
N SER A 106 0.89 10.62 -2.61
CA SER A 106 2.15 10.67 -1.85
C SER A 106 2.00 10.11 -0.43
N LYS A 107 0.87 10.43 0.22
CA LYS A 107 0.54 9.98 1.57
C LYS A 107 0.12 8.50 1.56
N ALA A 108 -0.71 8.09 0.60
CA ALA A 108 -1.08 6.69 0.38
C ALA A 108 0.14 5.79 0.19
N LEU A 109 1.14 6.23 -0.58
CA LEU A 109 2.40 5.48 -0.73
C LEU A 109 3.21 5.40 0.56
N LYS A 110 3.20 6.46 1.37
CA LYS A 110 3.85 6.44 2.69
C LYS A 110 3.15 5.47 3.64
N ILE A 111 1.81 5.42 3.62
CA ILE A 111 1.02 4.46 4.39
C ILE A 111 1.31 3.03 3.92
N LEU A 112 1.31 2.79 2.61
CA LEU A 112 1.68 1.50 2.04
C LEU A 112 3.09 1.07 2.47
N LEU A 113 4.07 1.98 2.41
CA LEU A 113 5.43 1.74 2.89
C LEU A 113 5.49 1.45 4.39
N LYS A 114 4.65 2.10 5.20
CA LYS A 114 4.56 1.84 6.64
C LYS A 114 4.05 0.43 6.90
N ILE A 115 2.94 0.04 6.25
CA ILE A 115 2.35 -1.29 6.40
C ILE A 115 3.33 -2.39 5.98
N ILE A 116 4.01 -2.22 4.84
CA ILE A 116 4.99 -3.22 4.36
C ILE A 116 6.18 -3.38 5.31
N LYS A 117 6.58 -2.31 6.01
CA LYS A 117 7.68 -2.36 6.98
C LYS A 117 7.29 -3.05 8.29
N GLU A 118 6.04 -2.89 8.71
CA GLU A 118 5.54 -3.43 9.98
C GLU A 118 5.00 -4.86 9.85
N ALA A 119 4.42 -5.19 8.70
CA ALA A 119 3.86 -6.50 8.40
C ALA A 119 4.48 -7.04 7.10
N ASP A 120 3.74 -6.97 6.00
CA ASP A 120 4.15 -7.51 4.71
C ASP A 120 3.30 -6.94 3.55
N MET A 121 3.64 -7.35 2.33
CA MET A 121 2.91 -6.94 1.14
C MET A 121 1.51 -7.58 1.07
N GLU A 122 1.32 -8.78 1.60
CA GLU A 122 0.02 -9.46 1.56
C GLU A 122 -1.01 -8.76 2.47
N THR A 123 -0.63 -8.41 3.69
CA THR A 123 -1.48 -7.65 4.63
C THR A 123 -1.80 -6.26 4.07
N ALA A 124 -0.83 -5.61 3.42
CA ALA A 124 -1.09 -4.37 2.71
C ALA A 124 -2.18 -4.55 1.65
N ILE A 125 -2.06 -5.52 0.74
CA ILE A 125 -3.09 -5.77 -0.30
C ILE A 125 -4.46 -6.01 0.35
N LYS A 126 -4.53 -6.88 1.36
CA LYS A 126 -5.78 -7.18 2.09
C LYS A 126 -6.40 -5.93 2.70
N THR A 127 -5.58 -5.05 3.28
CA THR A 127 -6.03 -3.78 3.87
C THR A 127 -6.68 -2.89 2.81
N PHE A 128 -6.00 -2.68 1.68
CA PHE A 128 -6.51 -1.80 0.62
C PHE A 128 -7.76 -2.38 -0.05
N VAL A 129 -7.79 -3.70 -0.31
CA VAL A 129 -9.00 -4.38 -0.82
C VAL A 129 -10.18 -4.19 0.12
N LYS A 130 -9.99 -4.46 1.42
CA LYS A 130 -11.07 -4.33 2.41
C LYS A 130 -11.53 -2.88 2.60
N THR A 131 -10.64 -1.92 2.41
CA THR A 131 -11.00 -0.50 2.45
C THR A 131 -11.86 -0.10 1.26
N LEU A 132 -11.51 -0.59 0.05
CA LEU A 132 -12.32 -0.40 -1.16
C LEU A 132 -13.69 -1.08 -1.07
N GLU A 133 -13.76 -2.29 -0.50
CA GLU A 133 -15.03 -3.01 -0.26
C GLU A 133 -15.99 -2.22 0.64
N ASN A 134 -15.47 -1.48 1.62
CA ASN A 134 -16.26 -0.59 2.47
C ASN A 134 -16.73 0.69 1.75
N GLY A 135 -16.33 0.89 0.48
CA GLY A 135 -16.71 2.04 -0.32
C GLY A 135 -16.03 3.35 0.10
N VAL A 136 -14.92 3.28 0.84
CA VAL A 136 -14.20 4.46 1.34
C VAL A 136 -12.83 4.56 0.67
N ASP A 137 -12.47 5.74 0.17
CA ASP A 137 -11.21 6.02 -0.52
C ASP A 137 -10.25 6.91 0.29
N ASP A 138 -10.58 7.18 1.55
CA ASP A 138 -9.80 8.04 2.43
C ASP A 138 -8.62 7.33 3.11
N LEU A 139 -7.54 8.08 3.32
CA LEU A 139 -6.28 7.60 3.88
C LEU A 139 -6.42 7.16 5.34
N ASP A 140 -7.24 7.85 6.13
CA ASP A 140 -7.45 7.51 7.53
C ASP A 140 -8.27 6.22 7.65
N SER A 141 -9.13 5.94 6.67
CA SER A 141 -9.89 4.69 6.58
C SER A 141 -9.00 3.50 6.26
N VAL A 142 -7.97 3.68 5.42
CA VAL A 142 -6.94 2.65 5.17
C VAL A 142 -6.18 2.33 6.46
N LEU A 143 -5.76 3.35 7.22
CA LEU A 143 -5.08 3.15 8.50
C LEU A 143 -5.97 2.45 9.53
N THR A 144 -7.23 2.84 9.60
CA THR A 144 -8.22 2.22 10.50
C THR A 144 -8.41 0.76 10.16
N THR A 145 -8.55 0.43 8.87
CA THR A 145 -8.66 -0.95 8.40
C THR A 145 -7.40 -1.77 8.71
N TYR A 146 -6.22 -1.17 8.55
CA TYR A 146 -4.95 -1.81 8.91
C TYR A 146 -4.90 -2.15 10.40
N TYR A 147 -5.15 -1.17 11.27
CA TYR A 147 -5.15 -1.42 12.72
C TYR A 147 -6.21 -2.43 13.13
N ARG A 148 -7.38 -2.43 12.47
CA ARG A 148 -8.43 -3.43 12.70
C ARG A 148 -7.94 -4.85 12.40
N LEU A 149 -7.28 -5.04 11.25
CA LEU A 149 -6.73 -6.34 10.84
C LEU A 149 -5.60 -6.81 11.77
N THR A 150 -4.67 -5.91 12.11
CA THR A 150 -3.48 -6.24 12.91
C THR A 150 -3.82 -6.46 14.40
N ASN A 151 -4.70 -5.63 14.97
CA ASN A 151 -5.09 -5.73 16.39
C ASN A 151 -6.27 -6.69 16.63
N LYS A 152 -6.76 -7.38 15.59
CA LYS A 152 -7.92 -8.29 15.67
C LYS A 152 -9.13 -7.69 16.39
N ILE A 153 -9.40 -6.40 16.13
CA ILE A 153 -10.56 -5.74 16.71
C ILE A 153 -11.81 -6.40 16.10
N PRO A 154 -12.76 -6.90 16.91
CA PRO A 154 -13.93 -7.60 16.39
C PRO A 154 -14.76 -6.68 15.48
N GLU A 155 -15.21 -7.22 14.34
CA GLU A 155 -16.18 -6.55 13.48
C GLU A 155 -17.54 -6.63 14.16
N PHE A 156 -18.12 -5.48 14.47
CA PHE A 156 -19.51 -5.39 14.89
C PHE A 156 -20.38 -5.42 13.64
N GLU A 157 -21.41 -6.25 13.63
CA GLU A 157 -22.44 -6.18 12.60
C GLU A 157 -23.13 -4.82 12.66
N ASP A 158 -23.41 -4.26 11.48
CA ASP A 158 -24.21 -3.03 11.40
C ASP A 158 -25.54 -3.24 12.13
N ILE A 159 -25.93 -2.25 12.93
CA ILE A 159 -27.19 -2.28 13.66
C ILE A 159 -28.30 -2.27 12.61
N LYS A 160 -28.97 -3.42 12.46
CA LYS A 160 -30.19 -3.52 11.66
C LYS A 160 -31.30 -2.78 12.39
N LEU A 161 -31.59 -1.58 11.93
CA LEU A 161 -32.72 -0.78 12.39
C LEU A 161 -34.02 -1.54 12.10
N SER A 162 -34.87 -1.71 13.11
CA SER A 162 -36.21 -2.29 12.92
C SER A 162 -37.09 -1.33 12.11
N ASP A 163 -38.03 -1.88 11.34
CA ASP A 163 -39.04 -1.09 10.61
C ASP A 163 -39.97 -0.30 11.54
N ASP A 164 -40.03 -0.66 12.83
CA ASP A 164 -40.82 0.02 13.88
C ASP A 164 -40.22 1.36 14.35
N ILE A 165 -39.09 1.79 13.78
CA ILE A 165 -38.45 3.04 14.18
C ILE A 165 -39.18 4.22 13.52
N PRO A 166 -39.69 5.20 14.30
CA PRO A 166 -40.39 6.33 13.75
C PRO A 166 -39.49 7.14 12.83
N LYS A 167 -39.90 7.30 11.57
CA LYS A 167 -39.23 8.18 10.60
C LYS A 167 -39.43 9.63 11.03
N LEU A 168 -38.43 10.19 11.68
CA LEU A 168 -38.39 11.62 12.02
C LEU A 168 -38.36 12.42 10.71
N ALA A 169 -39.34 13.30 10.52
CA ALA A 169 -39.27 14.30 9.48
C ALA A 169 -38.05 15.19 9.73
N SER A 170 -37.31 15.54 8.69
CA SER A 170 -36.16 16.44 8.81
C SER A 170 -36.63 17.79 9.37
N TYR A 171 -36.35 18.04 10.64
CA TYR A 171 -36.69 19.29 11.29
C TYR A 171 -35.63 20.32 10.93
N ARG A 172 -36.01 21.33 10.13
CA ARG A 172 -35.21 22.54 9.97
C ARG A 172 -35.65 23.53 11.03
N THR A 173 -34.76 23.82 11.98
CA THR A 173 -34.94 24.91 12.95
C THR A 173 -35.09 26.23 12.21
N ASP A 174 -36.23 26.88 12.36
CA ASP A 174 -36.42 28.27 11.94
C ASP A 174 -35.81 29.20 13.00
N ILE A 175 -34.68 29.82 12.66
CA ILE A 175 -33.94 30.73 13.54
C ILE A 175 -34.26 32.20 13.28
N SER A 176 -35.22 32.50 12.39
CA SER A 176 -35.62 33.88 12.04
C SER A 176 -36.06 34.71 13.25
N ALA A 177 -36.60 34.05 14.29
CA ALA A 177 -37.00 34.70 15.53
C ALA A 177 -35.80 35.28 16.32
N TYR A 178 -34.64 34.61 16.28
CA TYR A 178 -33.41 35.12 16.87
C TYR A 178 -32.83 36.27 16.04
N ASP A 179 -32.90 36.18 14.71
CA ASP A 179 -32.45 37.26 13.81
C ASP A 179 -33.24 38.55 14.07
N TYR A 180 -34.55 38.46 14.30
CA TYR A 180 -35.39 39.62 14.67
C TYR A 180 -34.98 40.25 16.01
N LEU A 181 -34.69 39.41 17.01
CA LEU A 181 -34.25 39.84 18.34
C LEU A 181 -32.89 40.53 18.30
N LEU A 182 -31.94 39.98 17.53
CA LEU A 182 -30.61 40.56 17.35
C LEU A 182 -30.66 41.87 16.56
N TRP A 183 -31.54 41.98 15.56
CA TRP A 183 -31.69 43.22 14.78
C TRP A 183 -32.26 44.38 15.60
N LYS A 184 -33.18 44.11 16.53
CA LYS A 184 -33.78 45.15 17.40
C LYS A 184 -33.03 45.46 18.69
N GLY A 185 -31.96 44.71 19.00
CA GLY A 185 -31.21 44.80 20.25
C GLY A 185 -29.89 45.56 20.19
N GLY A 186 -29.64 46.36 19.16
CA GLY A 186 -28.46 47.24 19.07
C GLY A 186 -28.82 48.70 19.35
N VAL A 187 -28.94 49.07 20.62
CA VAL A 187 -28.86 50.47 21.10
C VAL A 187 -27.85 50.51 22.23
#